data_AF-A0A4P7SME3-F1
#
_entry.id   AF-A0A4P7SME3-F1
#
_cell.length_a   1.000
_cell.length_b   1.000
_cell.length_c   1.000
_cell.angle_alpha   90.00
_cell.angle_beta   90.00
_cell.angle_gamma   90.00
#
_symmetry.space_group_name_H-M   'P 1'
#
loop_
_entity.id
_entity.type
_entity.pdbx_description
1 polymer ?
#
loop_
_entity_poly.entity_id
_entity_poly.type
_entity_poly.pdbx_seq_one_letter_code
_entity_poly.pdbx_strand_id
1 'polypeptide(L)'
;MVERTLTTAQKSALLFEAHAARQLLGHGCHLLAGSHGIEGKFDALATSWSIGVEKTLKVTLGLAALSRGEKWPNGQKFGHNLVHMNGRLLQHLDQWQKDVSQSSWLADLLAGVRDDPILPPLLVVLDTYARSGRFAYLDRLAEVGDPPDEPRPLWQDVEMAALTVRPDLKRLLYGGGDPLSPVAEFNAGLLEMNCTITRSLTSWWFTVTRVGLFNAYGAQSRQFTPELEPDMALPALPKTLLNF
;
A
#
# COMPACT_ATOMS: atom_id res chain seq x y z
N MET A 1 -11.85 -27.82 7.04
CA MET A 1 -12.81 -27.05 6.23
C MET A 1 -12.38 -27.20 4.77
N VAL A 2 -13.30 -27.42 3.82
CA VAL A 2 -12.93 -27.62 2.40
C VAL A 2 -12.78 -26.25 1.72
N GLU A 3 -11.61 -25.98 1.17
CA GLU A 3 -11.31 -24.74 0.45
C GLU A 3 -12.19 -24.63 -0.81
N ARG A 4 -12.69 -23.42 -1.10
CA ARG A 4 -13.54 -23.19 -2.26
C ARG A 4 -12.68 -23.00 -3.52
N THR A 5 -12.89 -23.85 -4.51
CA THR A 5 -12.19 -23.75 -5.80
C THR A 5 -12.84 -22.69 -6.71
N LEU A 6 -12.00 -21.87 -7.34
CA LEU A 6 -12.41 -20.91 -8.37
C LEU A 6 -12.64 -21.58 -9.73
N THR A 7 -13.62 -21.09 -10.49
CA THR A 7 -13.78 -21.45 -11.92
C THR A 7 -12.63 -20.90 -12.75
N THR A 8 -12.42 -21.42 -13.97
CA THR A 8 -11.39 -20.90 -14.90
C THR A 8 -11.53 -19.40 -15.14
N ALA A 9 -12.75 -18.91 -15.39
CA ALA A 9 -13.01 -17.48 -15.59
C ALA A 9 -12.66 -16.65 -14.34
N GLN A 10 -12.96 -17.15 -13.14
CA GLN A 10 -12.62 -16.46 -11.89
C GLN A 10 -11.11 -16.43 -11.64
N LYS A 11 -10.38 -17.50 -12.00
CA LYS A 11 -8.92 -17.52 -11.91
C LYS A 11 -8.29 -16.50 -12.86
N SER A 12 -8.77 -16.40 -14.11
CA SER A 12 -8.30 -15.38 -15.04
C SER A 12 -8.58 -13.96 -14.54
N ALA A 13 -9.79 -13.70 -14.03
CA ALA A 13 -10.13 -12.40 -13.45
C ALA A 13 -9.21 -12.04 -12.28
N LEU A 14 -8.92 -13.00 -11.40
CA LEU A 14 -8.00 -12.82 -10.28
C LEU A 14 -6.58 -12.45 -10.73
N LEU A 15 -6.06 -13.11 -11.76
CA LEU A 15 -4.75 -12.78 -12.35
C LEU A 15 -4.73 -11.35 -12.90
N PHE A 16 -5.77 -10.95 -13.66
CA PHE A 16 -5.87 -9.59 -14.20
C PHE A 16 -5.95 -8.54 -13.10
N GLU A 17 -6.72 -8.80 -12.03
CA GLU A 17 -6.83 -7.91 -10.88
C GLU A 17 -5.49 -7.77 -10.12
N ALA A 18 -4.78 -8.88 -9.91
CA ALA A 18 -3.47 -8.89 -9.29
C ALA A 18 -2.44 -8.11 -10.12
N HIS A 19 -2.37 -8.40 -11.42
CA HIS A 19 -1.46 -7.71 -12.32
C HIS A 19 -1.76 -6.20 -12.39
N ALA A 20 -3.04 -5.82 -12.49
CA ALA A 20 -3.44 -4.41 -12.48
C ALA A 20 -3.01 -3.71 -11.18
N ALA A 21 -3.17 -4.37 -10.03
CA ALA A 21 -2.72 -3.83 -8.74
C ALA A 21 -1.21 -3.55 -8.73
N ARG A 22 -0.41 -4.52 -9.20
CA ARG A 22 1.05 -4.37 -9.34
C ARG A 22 1.43 -3.18 -10.21
N GLN A 23 0.82 -3.06 -11.39
CA GLN A 23 1.14 -1.99 -12.33
C GLN A 23 0.80 -0.60 -11.76
N LEU A 24 -0.35 -0.49 -11.08
CA LEU A 24 -0.78 0.76 -10.45
C LEU A 24 0.13 1.17 -9.29
N LEU A 25 0.49 0.23 -8.42
CA LEU A 25 1.43 0.49 -7.32
C LEU A 25 2.81 0.88 -7.85
N GLY A 26 3.34 0.12 -8.81
CA GLY A 26 4.62 0.39 -9.44
C GLY A 26 4.67 1.77 -10.11
N HIS A 27 3.64 2.13 -10.88
CA HIS A 27 3.55 3.43 -11.52
C HIS A 27 3.54 4.58 -10.52
N GLY A 28 2.71 4.49 -9.48
CA GLY A 28 2.67 5.52 -8.43
C GLY A 28 4.00 5.64 -7.67
N CYS A 29 4.68 4.51 -7.40
CA CYS A 29 6.01 4.53 -6.78
C CYS A 29 7.02 5.29 -7.66
N HIS A 30 6.99 5.05 -8.98
CA HIS A 30 7.85 5.75 -9.93
C HIS A 30 7.53 7.26 -10.00
N LEU A 31 6.24 7.61 -9.96
CA LEU A 31 5.76 8.99 -10.00
C LEU A 31 6.25 9.80 -8.80
N LEU A 32 6.19 9.22 -7.59
CA LEU A 32 6.62 9.92 -6.37
C LEU A 32 8.14 9.94 -6.22
N ALA A 33 8.80 8.78 -6.35
CA ALA A 33 10.23 8.64 -6.06
C ALA A 33 11.13 9.49 -6.99
N GLY A 34 10.67 9.85 -8.19
CA GLY A 34 11.39 10.73 -9.11
C GLY A 34 10.99 12.21 -9.06
N SER A 35 10.20 12.63 -8.06
CA SER A 35 9.64 13.98 -8.00
C SER A 35 10.29 14.87 -6.94
N HIS A 36 10.48 16.15 -7.26
CA HIS A 36 10.89 17.21 -6.32
C HIS A 36 9.68 17.91 -5.69
N GLY A 37 8.67 17.12 -5.31
CA GLY A 37 7.42 17.61 -4.73
C GLY A 37 6.19 16.93 -5.33
N ILE A 38 5.12 16.93 -4.54
CA ILE A 38 3.84 16.30 -4.89
C ILE A 38 2.90 17.22 -5.68
N GLU A 39 3.20 18.53 -5.69
CA GLU A 39 2.38 19.53 -6.36
C GLU A 39 2.23 19.26 -7.85
N GLY A 40 0.98 19.34 -8.34
CA GLY A 40 0.60 18.99 -9.71
C GLY A 40 0.60 17.49 -10.04
N LYS A 41 1.09 16.61 -9.15
CA LYS A 41 1.14 15.14 -9.35
C LYS A 41 0.24 14.36 -8.39
N PHE A 42 -0.26 15.01 -7.34
CA PHE A 42 -1.05 14.38 -6.29
C PHE A 42 -2.21 13.53 -6.83
N ASP A 43 -3.05 14.06 -7.74
CA ASP A 43 -4.22 13.31 -8.20
C ASP A 43 -3.83 12.06 -8.99
N ALA A 44 -2.78 12.14 -9.81
CA ALA A 44 -2.25 10.98 -10.53
C ALA A 44 -1.68 9.94 -9.54
N LEU A 45 -0.90 10.38 -8.55
CA LEU A 45 -0.35 9.51 -7.51
C LEU A 45 -1.46 8.84 -6.70
N ALA A 46 -2.35 9.63 -6.12
CA ALA A 46 -3.41 9.17 -5.25
C ALA A 46 -4.38 8.26 -6.01
N THR A 47 -4.63 8.51 -7.30
CA THR A 47 -5.39 7.59 -8.15
C THR A 47 -4.69 6.24 -8.30
N SER A 48 -3.42 6.24 -8.70
CA SER A 48 -2.66 5.01 -8.89
C SER A 48 -2.54 4.21 -7.59
N TRP A 49 -2.13 4.86 -6.50
CA TRP A 49 -1.94 4.21 -5.21
C TRP A 49 -3.24 3.78 -4.56
N SER A 50 -4.30 4.60 -4.56
CA SER A 50 -5.58 4.20 -3.95
C SER A 50 -6.14 2.95 -4.63
N ILE A 51 -6.19 2.91 -5.96
CA ILE A 51 -6.70 1.75 -6.70
C ILE A 51 -5.77 0.53 -6.53
N GLY A 52 -4.45 0.73 -6.58
CA GLY A 52 -3.46 -0.34 -6.41
C GLY A 52 -3.52 -1.00 -5.03
N VAL A 53 -3.61 -0.20 -3.96
CA VAL A 53 -3.80 -0.68 -2.58
C VAL A 53 -5.15 -1.38 -2.45
N GLU A 54 -6.23 -0.78 -2.97
CA GLU A 54 -7.58 -1.35 -2.92
C GLU A 54 -7.64 -2.74 -3.56
N LYS A 55 -7.09 -2.89 -4.76
CA LYS A 55 -7.05 -4.18 -5.48
C LYS A 55 -6.21 -5.21 -4.72
N THR A 56 -5.03 -4.83 -4.22
CA THR A 56 -4.17 -5.72 -3.41
C THR A 56 -4.91 -6.23 -2.17
N LEU A 57 -5.60 -5.35 -1.44
CA LEU A 57 -6.39 -5.71 -0.26
C LEU A 57 -7.56 -6.62 -0.61
N LYS A 58 -8.32 -6.31 -1.68
CA LYS A 58 -9.46 -7.12 -2.11
C LYS A 58 -9.03 -8.51 -2.59
N VAL A 59 -7.91 -8.62 -3.30
CA VAL A 59 -7.34 -9.90 -3.74
C VAL A 59 -6.94 -10.76 -2.54
N THR A 60 -6.17 -10.21 -1.61
CA THR A 60 -5.65 -10.96 -0.46
C THR A 60 -6.75 -11.37 0.52
N LEU A 61 -7.68 -10.46 0.84
CA LEU A 61 -8.85 -10.77 1.66
C LEU A 61 -9.82 -11.73 0.97
N GLY A 62 -9.94 -11.66 -0.36
CA GLY A 62 -10.72 -12.58 -1.17
C GLY A 62 -10.15 -14.01 -1.14
N LEU A 63 -8.83 -14.16 -1.31
CA LEU A 63 -8.13 -15.43 -1.14
C LEU A 63 -8.34 -16.01 0.27
N ALA A 64 -8.16 -15.18 1.30
CA ALA A 64 -8.39 -15.58 2.68
C ALA A 64 -9.85 -16.02 2.94
N ALA A 65 -10.83 -15.42 2.25
CA ALA A 65 -12.23 -15.87 2.33
C ALA A 65 -12.42 -17.26 1.70
N LEU A 66 -11.85 -17.49 0.51
CA LEU A 66 -11.92 -18.80 -0.16
C LEU A 66 -11.30 -19.92 0.67
N SER A 67 -10.20 -19.64 1.38
CA SER A 67 -9.52 -20.60 2.25
C SER A 67 -10.40 -21.04 3.43
N ARG A 68 -11.28 -20.16 3.89
CA ARG A 68 -12.35 -20.46 4.87
C ARG A 68 -13.62 -21.03 4.24
N GLY A 69 -13.58 -21.45 2.98
CA GLY A 69 -14.75 -21.99 2.26
C GLY A 69 -15.84 -20.96 1.94
N GLU A 70 -15.57 -19.67 2.17
CA GLU A 70 -16.52 -18.59 1.90
C GLU A 70 -16.59 -18.29 0.39
N LYS A 71 -17.61 -17.55 -0.03
CA LYS A 71 -17.66 -16.98 -1.39
C LYS A 71 -16.67 -15.82 -1.48
N TRP A 72 -16.14 -15.56 -2.68
CA TRP A 72 -15.43 -14.31 -2.96
C TRP A 72 -16.33 -13.13 -2.53
N PRO A 73 -15.85 -12.20 -1.71
CA PRO A 73 -16.69 -11.11 -1.22
C PRO A 73 -17.06 -10.21 -2.40
N ASN A 74 -18.34 -9.87 -2.53
CA ASN A 74 -18.78 -8.96 -3.59
C ASN A 74 -18.11 -7.59 -3.42
N GLY A 75 -17.84 -6.90 -4.53
CA GLY A 75 -17.13 -5.61 -4.52
C GLY A 75 -17.78 -4.55 -3.63
N GLN A 76 -19.10 -4.64 -3.40
CA GLN A 76 -19.86 -3.77 -2.49
C GLN A 76 -19.57 -4.02 -0.99
N LYS A 77 -19.25 -5.25 -0.55
CA LYS A 77 -18.98 -5.54 0.88
C LYS A 77 -17.65 -4.99 1.39
N PHE A 78 -16.73 -4.67 0.50
CA PHE A 78 -15.45 -4.07 0.86
C PHE A 78 -15.44 -2.54 0.74
N GLY A 79 -16.34 -1.96 -0.06
CA GLY A 79 -16.36 -0.51 -0.33
C GLY A 79 -15.00 0.03 -0.81
N HIS A 80 -14.74 1.30 -0.50
CA HIS A 80 -13.47 1.98 -0.71
C HIS A 80 -12.66 2.13 0.59
N ASN A 81 -12.97 1.34 1.63
CA ASN A 81 -12.45 1.55 2.99
C ASN A 81 -11.06 0.89 3.19
N LEU A 82 -10.01 1.54 2.70
CA LEU A 82 -8.63 1.02 2.70
C LEU A 82 -8.12 0.79 4.12
N VAL A 83 -8.39 1.72 5.03
CA VAL A 83 -7.96 1.64 6.44
C VAL A 83 -8.57 0.40 7.10
N HIS A 84 -9.88 0.22 6.97
CA HIS A 84 -10.57 -0.94 7.53
C HIS A 84 -10.11 -2.26 6.89
N MET A 85 -9.96 -2.30 5.56
CA MET A 85 -9.49 -3.50 4.87
C MET A 85 -8.07 -3.88 5.29
N ASN A 86 -7.16 -2.91 5.41
CA ASN A 86 -5.82 -3.18 5.90
C ASN A 86 -5.83 -3.70 7.34
N GLY A 87 -6.65 -3.11 8.22
CA GLY A 87 -6.83 -3.61 9.59
C GLY A 87 -7.32 -5.07 9.63
N ARG A 88 -8.28 -5.43 8.78
CA ARG A 88 -8.75 -6.82 8.65
C ARG A 88 -7.67 -7.76 8.11
N LEU A 89 -6.86 -7.30 7.16
CA LEU A 89 -5.74 -8.07 6.63
C LEU A 89 -4.70 -8.33 7.72
N LEU A 90 -4.29 -7.31 8.48
CA LEU A 90 -3.34 -7.47 9.58
C LEU A 90 -3.87 -8.40 10.68
N GLN A 91 -5.14 -8.27 11.05
CA GLN A 91 -5.77 -9.20 12.01
C GLN A 91 -5.76 -10.64 11.51
N HIS A 92 -6.03 -10.86 10.22
CA HIS A 92 -5.94 -12.19 9.60
C HIS A 92 -4.50 -12.73 9.65
N LEU A 93 -3.51 -11.89 9.35
CA LEU A 93 -2.09 -12.26 9.39
C LEU A 93 -1.60 -12.54 10.82
N ASP A 94 -2.09 -11.82 11.82
CA ASP A 94 -1.81 -12.08 13.24
C ASP A 94 -2.30 -13.46 13.66
N GLN A 95 -3.49 -13.85 13.21
CA GLN A 95 -4.03 -15.19 13.49
C GLN A 95 -3.21 -16.27 12.78
N TRP A 96 -2.93 -16.08 11.49
CA TRP A 96 -2.09 -17.00 10.73
C TRP A 96 -0.70 -17.19 11.35
N GLN A 97 -0.08 -16.13 11.86
CA GLN A 97 1.23 -16.18 12.53
C GLN A 97 1.18 -16.98 13.84
N LYS A 98 0.06 -17.00 14.55
CA LYS A 98 -0.13 -17.83 15.76
C LYS A 98 -0.33 -19.30 15.43
N ASP A 99 -1.03 -19.57 14.32
CA ASP A 99 -1.41 -20.93 13.93
C ASP A 99 -0.25 -21.70 13.27
N VAL A 100 0.76 -21.00 12.75
CA VAL A 100 1.91 -21.61 12.09
C VAL A 100 3.21 -21.12 12.72
N SER A 101 4.09 -22.04 13.11
CA SER A 101 5.45 -21.71 13.53
C SER A 101 6.26 -21.20 12.32
N GLN A 102 6.26 -19.89 12.12
CA GLN A 102 6.97 -19.23 11.01
C GLN A 102 8.42 -18.91 11.37
N SER A 103 9.24 -18.73 10.33
CA SER A 103 10.61 -18.21 10.50
C SER A 103 10.60 -16.81 11.14
N SER A 104 11.66 -16.48 11.89
CA SER A 104 11.84 -15.14 12.47
C SER A 104 11.76 -14.05 11.41
N TRP A 105 12.27 -14.32 10.20
CA TRP A 105 12.22 -13.37 9.08
C TRP A 105 10.79 -12.95 8.68
N LEU A 106 9.82 -13.88 8.64
CA LEU A 106 8.42 -13.52 8.36
C LEU A 106 7.79 -12.71 9.48
N ALA A 107 8.17 -13.02 10.73
CA ALA A 107 7.73 -12.26 11.89
C ALA A 107 8.26 -10.83 11.85
N ASP A 108 9.53 -10.65 11.48
CA ASP A 108 10.18 -9.34 11.36
C ASP A 108 9.55 -8.51 10.24
N LEU A 109 9.20 -9.11 9.10
CA LEU A 109 8.48 -8.40 8.02
C LEU A 109 7.12 -7.88 8.49
N LEU A 110 6.34 -8.72 9.17
CA LEU A 110 5.04 -8.31 9.68
C LEU A 110 5.17 -7.24 10.76
N ALA A 111 6.15 -7.36 11.66
CA ALA A 111 6.45 -6.33 12.65
C ALA A 111 6.81 -5.00 11.98
N GLY A 112 7.66 -5.02 10.95
CA GLY A 112 8.03 -3.83 10.19
C GLY A 112 6.83 -3.10 9.57
N VAL A 113 5.80 -3.81 9.12
CA VAL A 113 4.55 -3.19 8.63
C VAL A 113 3.71 -2.63 9.76
N ARG A 114 3.62 -3.33 10.90
CA ARG A 114 2.83 -2.89 12.06
C ARG A 114 3.42 -1.65 12.72
N ASP A 115 4.75 -1.58 12.76
CA ASP A 115 5.50 -0.51 13.43
C ASP A 115 5.80 0.66 12.49
N ASP A 116 5.40 0.60 11.21
CA ASP A 116 5.57 1.67 10.24
C ASP A 116 4.66 2.87 10.56
N PRO A 117 5.20 4.02 10.97
CA PRO A 117 4.39 5.18 11.32
C PRO A 117 3.87 5.95 10.11
N ILE A 118 4.41 5.73 8.91
CA ILE A 118 4.03 6.43 7.68
C ILE A 118 2.81 5.78 7.02
N LEU A 119 2.72 4.45 7.11
CA LEU A 119 1.67 3.69 6.45
C LEU A 119 0.25 4.08 6.91
N PRO A 120 -0.06 4.24 8.21
CA PRO A 120 -1.40 4.63 8.65
C PRO A 120 -1.91 5.97 8.06
N PRO A 121 -1.20 7.12 8.19
CA PRO A 121 -1.67 8.37 7.58
C PRO A 121 -1.70 8.27 6.05
N LEU A 122 -0.78 7.52 5.42
CA LEU A 122 -0.82 7.29 3.97
C LEU A 122 -2.11 6.58 3.55
N LEU A 123 -2.52 5.53 4.25
CA LEU A 123 -3.78 4.83 3.98
C LEU A 123 -4.99 5.74 4.17
N VAL A 124 -4.97 6.65 5.15
CA VAL A 124 -6.05 7.63 5.38
C VAL A 124 -6.18 8.60 4.19
N VAL A 125 -5.06 9.11 3.67
CA VAL A 125 -5.06 9.98 2.46
C VAL A 125 -5.65 9.22 1.27
N LEU A 126 -5.18 8.00 1.01
CA LEU A 126 -5.61 7.20 -0.13
C LEU A 126 -7.08 6.79 -0.03
N ASP A 127 -7.55 6.48 1.18
CA ASP A 127 -8.94 6.17 1.48
C ASP A 127 -9.86 7.36 1.23
N THR A 128 -9.48 8.53 1.74
CA THR A 128 -10.21 9.79 1.53
C THR A 128 -10.25 10.15 0.05
N TYR A 129 -9.12 10.02 -0.65
CA TYR A 129 -9.08 10.24 -2.09
C TYR A 129 -10.01 9.29 -2.85
N ALA A 130 -10.04 8.00 -2.48
CA ALA A 130 -10.89 7.01 -3.12
C ALA A 130 -12.39 7.26 -2.92
N ARG A 131 -12.79 7.70 -1.71
CA ARG A 131 -14.19 7.97 -1.36
C ARG A 131 -14.73 9.26 -1.96
N SER A 132 -13.93 10.32 -1.92
CA SER A 132 -14.46 11.67 -2.14
C SER A 132 -13.50 12.61 -2.87
N GLY A 133 -12.22 12.27 -3.03
CA GLY A 133 -11.23 13.15 -3.66
C GLY A 133 -11.28 13.21 -5.18
N ARG A 134 -11.59 12.10 -5.87
CA ARG A 134 -11.46 11.97 -7.34
C ARG A 134 -12.26 12.99 -8.14
N PHE A 135 -13.42 13.38 -7.63
CA PHE A 135 -14.34 14.29 -8.31
C PHE A 135 -14.68 15.52 -7.46
N ALA A 136 -13.99 15.75 -6.34
CA ALA A 136 -14.30 16.83 -5.39
C ALA A 136 -14.43 18.21 -6.05
N TYR A 137 -13.53 18.56 -6.97
CA TYR A 137 -13.62 19.83 -7.69
C TYR A 137 -14.78 19.88 -8.69
N LEU A 138 -15.13 18.75 -9.34
CA LEU A 138 -16.31 18.68 -10.20
C LEU A 138 -17.60 18.78 -9.39
N ASP A 139 -17.65 18.15 -8.21
CA ASP A 139 -18.80 18.21 -7.30
C ASP A 139 -18.99 19.64 -6.76
N ARG A 140 -17.89 20.35 -6.46
CA ARG A 140 -17.92 21.79 -6.11
C ARG A 140 -18.44 22.66 -7.24
N LEU A 141 -18.00 22.40 -8.48
CA LEU A 141 -18.52 23.12 -9.65
C LEU A 141 -20.02 22.88 -9.86
N ALA A 142 -20.52 21.72 -9.41
CA ALA A 142 -21.93 21.36 -9.47
C ALA A 142 -22.76 21.87 -8.27
N GLU A 143 -22.16 22.62 -7.32
CA GLU A 143 -22.80 23.11 -6.09
C GLU A 143 -23.48 21.99 -5.26
N VAL A 144 -22.95 20.75 -5.35
CA VAL A 144 -23.52 19.60 -4.63
C VAL A 144 -23.04 19.60 -3.18
N GLY A 145 -23.87 20.12 -2.29
CA GLY A 145 -23.78 19.90 -0.83
C GLY A 145 -22.52 20.46 -0.15
N ASP A 146 -22.27 19.99 1.08
CA ASP A 146 -21.06 20.30 1.82
C ASP A 146 -19.84 19.73 1.09
N PRO A 147 -18.71 20.47 1.04
CA PRO A 147 -17.53 20.02 0.32
C PRO A 147 -17.03 18.70 0.93
N PRO A 148 -16.74 17.69 0.09
CA PRO A 148 -16.16 16.45 0.58
C PRO A 148 -14.82 16.69 1.30
N ASP A 149 -14.46 15.79 2.21
CA ASP A 149 -13.15 15.77 2.85
C ASP A 149 -12.04 15.89 1.80
N GLU A 150 -11.15 16.87 1.97
CA GLU A 150 -10.03 17.07 1.06
C GLU A 150 -8.85 16.16 1.44
N PRO A 151 -8.37 15.30 0.53
CA PRO A 151 -7.25 14.41 0.82
C PRO A 151 -5.89 15.11 0.83
N ARG A 152 -5.78 16.30 0.20
CA ARG A 152 -4.51 17.04 0.08
C ARG A 152 -3.99 17.56 1.42
N PRO A 153 -4.79 18.24 2.27
CA PRO A 153 -4.36 18.61 3.61
C PRO A 153 -3.85 17.43 4.45
N LEU A 154 -4.46 16.25 4.28
CA LEU A 154 -4.07 15.03 5.02
C LEU A 154 -2.68 14.50 4.61
N TRP A 155 -2.15 14.90 3.44
CA TRP A 155 -0.80 14.52 3.02
C TRP A 155 0.28 15.07 3.96
N GLN A 156 0.01 16.19 4.63
CA GLN A 156 0.94 16.76 5.61
C GLN A 156 1.23 15.78 6.76
N ASP A 157 0.26 14.98 7.18
CA ASP A 157 0.47 13.97 8.22
C ASP A 157 1.42 12.85 7.76
N VAL A 158 1.39 12.52 6.46
CA VAL A 158 2.32 11.55 5.84
C VAL A 158 3.75 12.12 5.84
N GLU A 159 3.91 13.38 5.46
CA GLU A 159 5.20 14.07 5.47
C GLU A 159 5.75 14.19 6.90
N MET A 160 4.90 14.55 7.86
CA MET A 160 5.28 14.63 9.28
C MET A 160 5.69 13.28 9.86
N ALA A 161 5.00 12.19 9.48
CA ALA A 161 5.43 10.84 9.84
C ALA A 161 6.79 10.49 9.23
N ALA A 162 7.01 10.83 7.96
CA ALA A 162 8.30 10.62 7.29
C ALA A 162 9.45 11.40 7.96
N LEU A 163 9.20 12.65 8.36
CA LEU A 163 10.16 13.48 9.12
C LEU A 163 10.45 12.95 10.52
N THR A 164 9.53 12.16 11.10
CA THR A 164 9.74 11.50 12.39
C THR A 164 10.66 10.29 12.23
N VAL A 165 10.49 9.52 11.15
CA VAL A 165 11.37 8.38 10.80
C VAL A 165 12.75 8.86 10.35
N ARG A 166 12.82 9.99 9.65
CA ARG A 166 14.05 10.60 9.15
C ARG A 166 14.23 12.04 9.65
N PRO A 167 14.60 12.24 10.92
CA PRO A 167 14.80 13.57 11.50
C PRO A 167 15.88 14.39 10.76
N ASP A 168 16.82 13.72 10.10
CA ASP A 168 17.86 14.35 9.28
C ASP A 168 17.30 15.13 8.08
N LEU A 169 16.12 14.76 7.57
CA LEU A 169 15.44 15.51 6.50
C LEU A 169 14.96 16.88 6.96
N LYS A 170 14.68 17.08 8.25
CA LYS A 170 14.30 18.40 8.77
C LYS A 170 15.39 19.43 8.51
N ARG A 171 16.66 19.02 8.56
CA ARG A 171 17.79 19.90 8.26
C ARG A 171 17.83 20.26 6.77
N LEU A 172 17.57 19.30 5.87
CA LEU A 172 17.57 19.53 4.42
C LEU A 172 16.38 20.39 3.96
N LEU A 173 15.23 20.25 4.62
CA LEU A 173 13.99 20.92 4.24
C LEU A 173 13.79 22.27 4.95
N TYR A 174 14.26 22.39 6.20
CA TYR A 174 13.99 23.56 7.06
C TYR A 174 15.23 24.11 7.78
N GLY A 175 16.40 23.47 7.66
CA GLY A 175 17.61 23.85 8.40
C GLY A 175 18.34 25.08 7.86
N GLY A 176 17.87 25.67 6.75
CA GLY A 176 18.46 26.85 6.15
C GLY A 176 17.89 28.16 6.72
N GLY A 177 18.33 28.55 7.91
CA GLY A 177 18.34 29.98 8.29
C GLY A 177 19.35 30.80 7.45
N ASP A 178 20.08 30.13 6.56
CA ASP A 178 20.90 30.73 5.51
C ASP A 178 20.03 30.93 4.24
N PRO A 179 19.77 32.19 3.82
CA PRO A 179 19.06 32.50 2.58
C PRO A 179 19.73 31.93 1.32
N LEU A 180 20.96 31.43 1.43
CA LEU A 180 21.74 30.80 0.38
C LEU A 180 21.68 29.28 0.37
N SER A 181 20.90 28.64 1.26
CA SER A 181 20.67 27.18 1.23
C SER A 181 20.30 26.78 -0.20
N PRO A 182 21.15 26.05 -0.93
CA PRO A 182 20.97 25.86 -2.36
C PRO A 182 19.65 25.16 -2.64
N VAL A 183 18.93 25.60 -3.68
CA VAL A 183 17.72 24.93 -4.21
C VAL A 183 17.96 23.41 -4.40
N ALA A 184 19.20 23.01 -4.68
CA ALA A 184 19.63 21.63 -4.77
C ALA A 184 19.46 20.83 -3.45
N GLU A 185 19.76 21.41 -2.29
CA GLU A 185 19.63 20.72 -0.99
C GLU A 185 18.18 20.51 -0.61
N PHE A 186 17.34 21.53 -0.83
CA PHE A 186 15.89 21.43 -0.64
C PHE A 186 15.28 20.36 -1.56
N ASN A 187 15.64 20.37 -2.85
CA ASN A 187 15.19 19.37 -3.82
C ASN A 187 15.66 17.94 -3.49
N ALA A 188 16.86 17.79 -2.93
CA ALA A 188 17.37 16.52 -2.44
C ALA A 188 16.59 16.05 -1.20
N GLY A 189 16.27 16.97 -0.28
CA GLY A 189 15.41 16.69 0.87
C GLY A 189 14.02 16.20 0.46
N LEU A 190 13.40 16.85 -0.54
CA LEU A 190 12.10 16.41 -1.08
C LEU A 190 12.18 15.04 -1.73
N LEU A 191 13.25 14.77 -2.51
CA LEU A 191 13.46 13.47 -3.14
C LEU A 191 13.61 12.35 -2.10
N GLU A 192 14.37 12.59 -1.04
CA GLU A 192 14.57 11.61 0.03
C GLU A 192 13.31 11.40 0.88
N MET A 193 12.51 12.44 1.12
CA MET A 193 11.20 12.32 1.76
C MET A 193 10.26 11.44 0.92
N ASN A 194 10.19 11.71 -0.39
CA ASN A 194 9.41 10.94 -1.34
C ASN A 194 9.86 9.47 -1.44
N CYS A 195 11.18 9.23 -1.45
CA CYS A 195 11.74 7.88 -1.36
C CYS A 195 11.36 7.19 -0.04
N THR A 196 11.35 7.92 1.07
CA THR A 196 10.99 7.38 2.39
C THR A 196 9.52 6.96 2.44
N ILE A 197 8.60 7.79 1.93
CA ILE A 197 7.17 7.47 1.83
C ILE A 197 6.95 6.29 0.87
N THR A 198 7.65 6.27 -0.27
CA THR A 198 7.58 5.16 -1.24
C THR A 198 8.09 3.85 -0.62
N ARG A 199 9.15 3.89 0.19
CA ARG A 199 9.69 2.72 0.91
C ARG A 199 8.67 2.14 1.89
N SER A 200 7.90 2.98 2.59
CA SER A 200 6.82 2.54 3.48
C SER A 200 5.79 1.71 2.72
N LEU A 201 5.21 2.27 1.65
CA LEU A 201 4.20 1.57 0.84
C LEU A 201 4.74 0.28 0.20
N THR A 202 5.98 0.32 -0.29
CA THR A 202 6.59 -0.85 -0.95
C THR A 202 6.97 -1.95 0.03
N SER A 203 7.34 -1.60 1.27
CA SER A 203 7.58 -2.56 2.36
C SER A 203 6.28 -3.25 2.78
N TRP A 204 5.17 -2.50 2.89
CA TRP A 204 3.85 -3.07 3.08
C TRP A 204 3.49 -4.02 1.93
N TRP A 205 3.59 -3.53 0.70
CA TRP A 205 3.23 -4.28 -0.50
C TRP A 205 4.02 -5.60 -0.60
N PHE A 206 5.33 -5.54 -0.41
CA PHE A 206 6.20 -6.71 -0.37
C PHE A 206 5.83 -7.68 0.74
N THR A 207 5.60 -7.18 1.96
CA THR A 207 5.24 -8.06 3.08
C THR A 207 3.94 -8.81 2.79
N VAL A 208 2.93 -8.10 2.31
CA VAL A 208 1.61 -8.66 1.95
C VAL A 208 1.73 -9.73 0.86
N THR A 209 2.61 -9.56 -0.13
CA THR A 209 2.82 -10.57 -1.17
C THR A 209 3.66 -11.74 -0.69
N ARG A 210 4.70 -11.48 0.11
CA ARG A 210 5.61 -12.51 0.64
C ARG A 210 4.90 -13.49 1.55
N VAL A 211 4.12 -13.02 2.52
CA VAL A 211 3.37 -13.94 3.41
C VAL A 211 2.40 -14.83 2.61
N GLY A 212 1.89 -14.34 1.47
CA GLY A 212 1.07 -15.12 0.54
C GLY A 212 1.79 -16.32 -0.07
N LEU A 213 3.11 -16.25 -0.29
CA LEU A 213 3.92 -17.40 -0.73
C LEU A 213 4.01 -18.49 0.35
N PHE A 214 3.74 -18.14 1.61
CA PHE A 214 3.70 -19.05 2.74
C PHE A 214 2.26 -19.46 3.13
N ASN A 215 1.35 -19.42 2.15
CA ASN A 215 -0.06 -19.81 2.32
C ASN A 215 -0.84 -18.96 3.34
N ALA A 216 -0.40 -17.73 3.63
CA ALA A 216 -1.08 -16.87 4.59
C ALA A 216 -2.55 -16.62 4.22
N TYR A 217 -2.90 -16.69 2.93
CA TYR A 217 -4.28 -16.50 2.46
C TYR A 217 -4.93 -17.80 1.96
N GLY A 218 -4.41 -18.98 2.32
CA GLY A 218 -4.88 -20.29 1.85
C GLY A 218 -3.97 -20.94 0.81
N ALA A 219 -4.27 -22.17 0.42
CA ALA A 219 -3.38 -22.93 -0.48
C ALA A 219 -3.29 -22.29 -1.88
N GLN A 220 -4.37 -21.64 -2.33
CA GLN A 220 -4.38 -20.91 -3.59
C GLN A 220 -3.47 -19.67 -3.59
N SER A 221 -3.06 -19.12 -2.44
CA SER A 221 -2.34 -17.84 -2.42
C SER A 221 -0.99 -17.92 -3.11
N ARG A 222 -0.27 -19.05 -2.98
CA ARG A 222 1.00 -19.29 -3.68
C ARG A 222 0.93 -19.14 -5.19
N GLN A 223 -0.23 -19.41 -5.80
CA GLN A 223 -0.41 -19.29 -7.24
C GLN A 223 -0.56 -17.83 -7.68
N PHE A 224 -1.21 -16.98 -6.86
CA PHE A 224 -1.65 -15.64 -7.30
C PHE A 224 -0.84 -14.50 -6.70
N THR A 225 -0.21 -14.67 -5.53
CA THR A 225 0.61 -13.61 -4.94
C THR A 225 1.90 -13.27 -5.68
N PRO A 226 2.52 -14.16 -6.49
CA PRO A 226 3.61 -13.75 -7.39
C PRO A 226 3.20 -12.65 -8.39
N GLU A 227 1.96 -12.66 -8.87
CA GLU A 227 1.46 -11.65 -9.81
C GLU A 227 1.28 -10.27 -9.15
N LEU A 228 1.19 -10.25 -7.82
CA LEU A 228 1.18 -9.01 -7.04
C LEU A 228 2.59 -8.53 -6.70
N GLU A 229 3.66 -9.31 -6.89
CA GLU A 229 4.97 -8.98 -6.34
C GLU A 229 5.55 -7.67 -6.91
N PRO A 230 6.21 -6.83 -6.09
CA PRO A 230 6.91 -5.65 -6.60
C PRO A 230 8.02 -6.03 -7.59
N ASP A 231 8.02 -5.43 -8.79
CA ASP A 231 9.13 -5.55 -9.76
C ASP A 231 10.37 -4.72 -9.35
N MET A 232 10.28 -3.97 -8.27
CA MET A 232 11.32 -3.06 -7.80
C MET A 232 12.29 -3.80 -6.87
N ALA A 233 13.59 -3.52 -6.95
CA ALA A 233 14.60 -4.15 -6.10
C ALA A 233 14.29 -3.94 -4.61
N LEU A 234 13.86 -5.02 -3.95
CA LEU A 234 13.62 -5.12 -2.51
C LEU A 234 14.55 -6.20 -1.94
N PRO A 235 14.80 -6.23 -0.61
CA PRO A 235 15.80 -7.13 -0.04
C PRO A 235 15.59 -8.59 -0.49
N ALA A 236 16.67 -9.21 -0.96
CA ALA A 236 16.66 -10.58 -1.48
C ALA A 236 16.19 -11.57 -0.40
N LEU A 237 15.48 -12.63 -0.83
CA LEU A 237 15.10 -13.73 0.04
C LEU A 237 16.36 -14.30 0.72
N PRO A 238 16.35 -14.50 2.06
CA PRO A 238 17.38 -15.28 2.72
C PRO A 238 17.49 -16.66 2.05
N LYS A 239 18.70 -17.06 1.63
CA LYS A 239 18.94 -18.35 0.94
C LYS A 239 18.43 -19.57 1.74
N THR A 240 18.27 -19.41 3.06
CA THR A 240 17.74 -20.42 3.98
C THR A 240 16.25 -20.72 3.81
N LEU A 241 15.48 -19.85 3.15
CA LEU A 241 14.04 -20.02 2.91
C LEU A 241 13.70 -20.59 1.53
N LEU A 242 14.69 -20.79 0.66
CA LEU A 242 14.53 -21.33 -0.70
C LEU A 242 14.59 -22.87 -0.75
N ASN A 243 14.76 -23.54 0.39
CA ASN A 243 14.82 -25.00 0.49
C ASN A 243 13.52 -25.54 1.12
N PHE A 244 12.38 -25.41 0.41
CA PHE A 244 11.13 -26.11 0.74
C PHE A 244 10.40 -26.54 -0.53
#